data_AF-A0A0Q6ZEA3-F1
#
_entry.id   AF-A0A0Q6ZEA3-F1
#
_cell.length_a   1.000
_cell.length_b   1.000
_cell.length_c   1.000
_cell.angle_alpha   90.00
_cell.angle_beta   90.00
_cell.angle_gamma   90.00
#
_symmetry.space_group_name_H-M   'P 1'
#
loop_
_entity.id
_entity.type
_entity.pdbx_description
1 polymer ?
#
loop_
_entity_poly.entity_id
_entity_poly.type
_entity_poly.pdbx_seq_one_letter_code
_entity_poly.pdbx_strand_id
1 'polypeptide(L)'
;MFTFTLLRFTPISKESHLVAVIVAFLGYLVDAFAMPTSTTITSFSTALVAAICWYVYKVFDGVTYDGAETAYASMLGIAVAIGICSTYFLI
;
A
#
# COMPACT_ATOMS: atom_id res chain seq x y z
N MET A 1 -13.26 27.55 -19.86
CA MET A 1 -13.73 26.16 -19.67
C MET A 1 -12.94 25.59 -18.50
N PHE A 2 -13.47 25.72 -17.28
CA PHE A 2 -12.78 25.35 -16.04
C PHE A 2 -13.25 23.96 -15.62
N THR A 3 -12.43 22.94 -15.87
CA THR A 3 -12.68 21.58 -15.38
C THR A 3 -12.15 21.47 -13.96
N PHE A 4 -12.92 21.94 -12.98
CA PHE A 4 -12.68 21.71 -11.56
C PHE A 4 -12.96 20.24 -11.21
N THR A 5 -12.00 19.36 -11.48
CA THR A 5 -11.91 18.10 -10.74
C THR A 5 -11.04 18.38 -9.51
N LEU A 6 -11.69 18.73 -8.40
CA LEU A 6 -11.05 19.17 -7.15
C LEU A 6 -10.07 18.13 -6.59
N LEU A 7 -10.37 16.83 -6.74
CA LEU A 7 -9.44 15.73 -6.44
C LEU A 7 -9.10 15.00 -7.73
N ARG A 8 -7.82 14.70 -7.94
CA ARG A 8 -7.35 13.84 -9.02
C ARG A 8 -6.42 12.76 -8.49
N PHE A 9 -6.62 11.54 -8.99
CA PHE A 9 -5.72 10.42 -8.77
C PHE A 9 -4.76 10.31 -9.94
N THR A 10 -3.47 10.26 -9.64
CA THR A 10 -2.44 10.05 -10.64
C THR A 10 -2.39 8.56 -11.01
N PRO A 11 -2.30 8.20 -12.30
CA PRO A 11 -2.14 6.81 -12.70
C PRO A 11 -0.85 6.23 -12.12
N ILE A 12 -0.94 4.97 -11.66
CA ILE A 12 0.18 4.25 -11.04
C ILE A 12 1.22 3.92 -12.12
N SER A 13 2.48 4.24 -11.85
CA SER A 13 3.59 3.97 -12.79
C SER A 13 3.91 2.47 -12.84
N LYS A 14 4.51 2.03 -13.96
CA LYS A 14 5.01 0.64 -14.12
C LYS A 14 6.01 0.26 -13.03
N GLU A 15 6.86 1.20 -12.63
CA GLU A 15 7.83 1.02 -11.56
C GLU A 15 7.15 0.74 -10.21
N SER A 16 6.03 1.40 -9.94
CA SER A 16 5.26 1.18 -8.72
C SER A 16 4.68 -0.24 -8.62
N HIS A 17 4.36 -0.88 -9.76
CA HIS A 17 3.96 -2.29 -9.78
C HIS A 17 5.12 -3.23 -9.45
N LEU A 18 6.32 -2.92 -9.95
CA LEU A 18 7.53 -3.68 -9.59
C LEU A 18 7.83 -3.57 -8.09
N VAL A 19 7.71 -2.37 -7.52
CA VAL A 19 7.88 -2.17 -6.07
C VAL A 19 6.84 -2.97 -5.28
N ALA A 20 5.59 -3.05 -5.75
CA ALA A 20 4.56 -3.87 -5.10
C ALA A 20 4.96 -5.35 -5.02
N VAL A 21 5.56 -5.89 -6.09
CA VAL A 21 6.05 -7.28 -6.13
C VAL A 21 7.22 -7.47 -5.17
N ILE A 22 8.15 -6.52 -5.12
CA ILE A 22 9.29 -6.57 -4.19
C ILE A 22 8.79 -6.50 -2.74
N VAL A 23 7.84 -5.62 -2.43
CA VAL A 23 7.23 -5.49 -1.10
C VAL A 23 6.50 -6.78 -0.70
N ALA A 24 5.76 -7.41 -1.62
CA ALA A 24 5.14 -8.70 -1.36
C ALA A 24 6.17 -9.78 -1.03
N PHE A 25 7.24 -9.87 -1.81
CA PHE A 25 8.31 -10.83 -1.60
C PHE A 25 9.01 -10.62 -0.25
N LEU A 26 9.30 -9.36 0.11
CA LEU A 26 9.85 -9.02 1.42
C LEU A 26 8.88 -9.35 2.55
N GLY A 27 7.58 -9.09 2.38
CA GLY A 27 6.54 -9.46 3.35
C GLY A 27 6.49 -10.96 3.60
N TYR A 28 6.57 -11.78 2.53
CA TYR A 28 6.67 -13.23 2.63
C TYR A 28 7.90 -13.65 3.44
N LEU A 29 9.08 -13.13 3.10
CA LEU A 29 10.33 -13.49 3.76
C LEU A 29 10.29 -13.12 5.25
N VAL A 30 9.84 -11.90 5.57
CA VAL A 30 9.75 -11.46 6.96
C VAL A 30 8.82 -12.38 7.75
N ASP A 31 7.64 -12.71 7.22
CA ASP A 31 6.71 -13.59 7.89
C ASP A 31 7.27 -15.01 8.06
N ALA A 32 7.78 -15.61 6.99
CA ALA A 32 8.29 -16.98 6.98
C ALA A 32 9.51 -17.20 7.89
N PHE A 33 10.35 -16.17 8.08
CA PHE A 33 11.57 -16.28 8.89
C PHE A 33 11.43 -15.70 10.30
N ALA A 34 10.58 -14.68 10.51
CA ALA A 34 10.42 -14.04 11.81
C ALA A 34 9.28 -14.63 12.65
N MET A 35 8.31 -15.33 12.03
CA MET A 35 7.17 -15.92 12.73
C MET A 35 7.30 -17.45 12.79
N PRO A 36 7.68 -18.03 13.94
CA PRO A 36 7.97 -19.47 14.05
C PRO A 36 6.75 -20.37 13.87
N THR A 37 5.53 -19.82 13.93
CA THR A 37 4.28 -20.56 13.74
C THR A 37 3.67 -20.36 12.36
N SER A 38 4.28 -19.52 11.50
CA SER A 38 3.74 -19.25 10.17
C SER A 38 3.94 -20.44 9.24
N THR A 39 2.87 -20.80 8.55
CA THR A 39 2.90 -21.74 7.43
C THR A 39 3.18 -21.01 6.13
N THR A 40 3.59 -21.73 5.09
CA THR A 40 3.73 -21.16 3.74
C THR A 40 2.46 -20.43 3.28
N ILE A 41 1.27 -20.95 3.61
CA ILE A 41 -0.01 -20.35 3.24
C ILE A 41 -0.22 -19.01 3.93
N THR A 42 0.04 -18.94 5.25
CA THR A 42 -0.11 -17.69 6.01
C THR A 42 0.92 -16.65 5.59
N SER A 43 2.15 -17.06 5.27
CA SER A 43 3.17 -16.14 4.74
C SER A 43 2.82 -15.61 3.35
N PHE A 44 2.15 -16.41 2.51
CA PHE A 44 1.59 -15.92 1.24
C PHE A 44 0.48 -14.89 1.45
N SER A 45 -0.39 -15.08 2.45
CA SER A 45 -1.38 -14.06 2.83
C SER A 45 -0.70 -12.76 3.27
N THR A 46 0.36 -12.84 4.08
CA THR A 46 1.13 -11.66 4.50
C THR A 46 1.77 -10.93 3.32
N ALA A 47 2.28 -11.68 2.34
CA ALA A 47 2.81 -11.12 1.08
C ALA A 47 1.76 -10.34 0.29
N LEU A 48 0.54 -10.88 0.17
CA LEU A 48 -0.57 -10.22 -0.51
C LEU A 48 -0.98 -8.94 0.22
N VAL A 49 -1.09 -8.99 1.54
CA VAL A 49 -1.42 -7.82 2.37
C VAL A 49 -0.37 -6.72 2.19
N ALA A 50 0.92 -7.08 2.20
CA ALA A 50 2.00 -6.12 1.97
C ALA A 50 1.89 -5.42 0.59
N ALA A 51 1.59 -6.17 -0.47
CA ALA A 51 1.33 -5.57 -1.80
C ALA A 51 0.09 -4.66 -1.81
N ILE A 52 -1.00 -5.08 -1.16
CA ILE A 52 -2.22 -4.27 -1.06
C ILE A 52 -1.93 -2.96 -0.34
N CYS A 53 -1.22 -2.99 0.79
CA CYS A 53 -0.83 -1.79 1.53
C CYS A 53 0.01 -0.83 0.69
N TRP A 54 0.91 -1.35 -0.14
CA TRP A 54 1.67 -0.52 -1.08
C TRP A 54 0.75 0.15 -2.11
N TYR A 55 -0.19 -0.57 -2.72
CA TYR A 55 -1.12 0.01 -3.68
C TYR A 55 -2.02 1.07 -3.05
N VAL A 56 -2.54 0.79 -1.85
CA VAL A 56 -3.33 1.76 -1.09
C VAL A 56 -2.51 3.02 -0.84
N TYR A 57 -1.29 2.88 -0.29
CA TYR A 57 -0.40 4.02 -0.10
C TYR A 57 -0.20 4.82 -1.39
N LYS A 58 0.10 4.16 -2.52
CA LYS A 58 0.35 4.86 -3.80
C LYS A 58 -0.87 5.54 -4.38
N VAL A 59 -2.08 5.02 -4.15
CA VAL A 59 -3.32 5.71 -4.53
C VAL A 59 -3.47 7.02 -3.78
N PHE A 60 -3.20 7.01 -2.46
CA PHE A 60 -3.26 8.21 -1.64
C PHE A 60 -2.12 9.19 -1.93
N ASP A 61 -0.90 8.70 -2.13
CA ASP A 61 0.28 9.49 -2.50
C ASP A 61 0.09 10.21 -3.85
N GLY A 62 -0.65 9.60 -4.77
CA GLY A 62 -0.99 10.18 -6.07
C GLY A 62 -2.16 11.17 -6.04
N VAL A 63 -2.72 11.52 -4.87
CA VAL A 63 -3.83 12.47 -4.74
C VAL A 63 -3.32 13.90 -4.83
N THR A 64 -3.86 14.60 -5.82
CA THR A 64 -3.65 16.05 -5.99
C THR A 64 -4.95 16.80 -5.76
N TYR A 65 -4.84 17.96 -5.12
CA TYR A 65 -5.94 18.90 -4.94
C TYR A 65 -5.66 20.16 -5.76
N ASP A 66 -6.54 20.45 -6.71
CA ASP A 66 -6.34 21.57 -7.67
C ASP A 66 -4.98 21.54 -8.40
N GLY A 67 -4.46 20.33 -8.66
CA GLY A 67 -3.15 20.13 -9.30
C GLY A 67 -1.93 20.31 -8.38
N ALA A 68 -2.13 20.65 -7.10
CA ALA A 68 -1.08 20.66 -6.09
C ALA A 68 -1.02 19.35 -5.31
N GLU A 69 0.18 18.93 -4.94
CA GLU A 69 0.38 17.79 -4.05
C GLU A 69 -0.21 18.07 -2.67
N THR A 70 -0.89 17.08 -2.11
CA THR A 70 -1.47 17.19 -0.78
C THR A 70 -0.61 16.42 0.23
N ALA A 71 0.18 17.14 1.03
CA ALA A 71 1.04 16.52 2.05
C ALA A 71 0.28 15.60 3.02
N TYR A 72 -1.00 15.91 3.27
CA TYR A 72 -1.88 15.10 4.12
C TYR A 72 -2.30 13.77 3.49
N ALA A 73 -2.28 13.65 2.16
CA ALA A 73 -2.76 12.43 1.51
C ALA A 73 -1.79 11.27 1.70
N SER A 74 -0.47 11.47 1.56
CA SER A 74 0.51 10.42 1.84
C SER A 74 0.46 9.98 3.31
N MET A 75 0.22 10.90 4.26
CA MET A 75 -0.01 10.56 5.67
C MET A 75 -1.27 9.72 5.88
N LEU A 76 -2.38 10.06 5.23
CA LEU A 76 -3.61 9.25 5.27
C LEU A 76 -3.38 7.86 4.66
N GLY A 77 -2.64 7.77 3.55
CA GLY A 77 -2.29 6.50 2.92
C GLY A 77 -1.51 5.57 3.87
N ILE A 78 -0.54 6.13 4.60
CA ILE A 78 0.22 5.39 5.62
C ILE A 78 -0.70 4.94 6.76
N ALA A 79 -1.57 5.82 7.26
CA ALA A 79 -2.50 5.48 8.35
C ALA A 79 -3.46 4.34 7.95
N VAL A 80 -3.97 4.36 6.72
CA VAL A 80 -4.81 3.28 6.18
C VAL A 80 -4.01 1.99 6.03
N ALA A 81 -2.78 2.04 5.50
CA ALA A 81 -1.91 0.87 5.38
C ALA A 81 -1.60 0.24 6.74
N ILE A 82 -1.31 1.05 7.76
CA ILE A 82 -1.13 0.58 9.14
C ILE A 82 -2.41 -0.09 9.63
N GLY A 83 -3.58 0.53 9.43
CA GLY A 83 -4.86 -0.04 9.82
C GLY A 83 -5.14 -1.41 9.18
N ILE A 84 -4.84 -1.56 7.89
CA ILE A 84 -4.96 -2.85 7.17
C ILE A 84 -4.02 -3.89 7.79
N CYS A 85 -2.73 -3.56 7.96
CA CYS A 85 -1.76 -4.47 8.56
C CYS A 85 -2.16 -4.87 9.98
N SER A 86 -2.53 -3.91 10.83
CA SER A 86 -2.96 -4.18 12.20
C SER A 86 -4.19 -5.07 12.24
N THR A 87 -5.19 -4.82 11.39
CA THR A 87 -6.39 -5.66 11.32
C THR A 87 -6.05 -7.09 10.89
N TYR A 88 -5.14 -7.25 9.92
CA TYR A 88 -4.71 -8.57 9.45
C TYR A 88 -3.99 -9.38 10.54
N PHE A 89 -3.15 -8.75 11.37
CA PHE A 89 -2.42 -9.46 12.44
C PHE A 89 -3.21 -9.61 13.75
N LEU A 90 -4.31 -8.87 13.92
CA LEU A 90 -5.16 -8.94 15.12
C LEU A 90 -6.33 -9.93 14.99
N ILE A 91 -6.69 -10.32 13.76
CA ILE A 91 -7.70 -11.34 13.45
C ILE A 91 -7.02 -12.69 13.30
#